data_AF-A0A3T0RUJ0-F1
#
_entry.id   AF-A0A3T0RUJ0-F1
#
_cell.length_a   1.000
_cell.length_b   1.000
_cell.length_c   1.000
_cell.angle_alpha   90.00
_cell.angle_beta   90.00
_cell.angle_gamma   90.00
#
_symmetry.space_group_name_H-M   'P 1'
#
loop_
_entity.id
_entity.type
_entity.pdbx_description
1 polymer ?
#
loop_
_entity_poly.entity_id
_entity_poly.type
_entity_poly.pdbx_seq_one_letter_code
_entity_poly.pdbx_strand_id
1 'polypeptide(L)'
;MPGGVGYYLGDKFILFLSEDSKTTLHKGINYPFQLFYGVFFPIVKLKHNAVIAKFQFLENHPVKKEWLYIPAENENFEDEVRLVLREVLRKNPLFGIPVKETAAEKRARENADEIIDTRKPSLFNTDAPKQKPQPKPKPAAKSKAPGKKPKENQKAINELLLNIAKRRN
;
A
#
# COMPACT_ATOMS: atom_id res chain seq x y z
N MET A 1 -10.42 2.11 -3.42
CA MET A 1 -10.33 1.86 -1.96
C MET A 1 -11.44 2.68 -1.31
N PRO A 2 -12.07 2.18 -0.24
CA PRO A 2 -12.92 3.04 0.57
C PRO A 2 -12.11 4.24 1.09
N GLY A 3 -12.78 5.37 1.26
CA GLY A 3 -12.18 6.54 1.91
C GLY A 3 -11.81 6.21 3.35
N GLY A 4 -10.71 6.79 3.84
CA GLY A 4 -10.24 6.54 5.19
C GLY A 4 -8.96 7.28 5.51
N VAL A 5 -8.55 7.20 6.77
CA VAL A 5 -7.37 7.87 7.32
C VAL A 5 -6.29 6.84 7.62
N GLY A 6 -5.12 7.03 7.03
CA GLY A 6 -3.93 6.23 7.31
C GLY A 6 -3.05 6.87 8.37
N TYR A 7 -2.60 6.08 9.35
CA TYR A 7 -1.70 6.51 10.40
C TYR A 7 -0.34 5.86 10.26
N TYR A 8 0.69 6.66 10.51
CA TYR A 8 2.09 6.29 10.37
C TYR A 8 2.82 6.58 11.68
N LEU A 9 3.78 5.71 12.02
CA LEU A 9 4.67 5.90 13.15
C LEU A 9 6.11 5.74 12.66
N GLY A 10 6.79 6.88 12.47
CA GLY A 10 8.03 6.92 11.69
C GLY A 10 7.79 6.44 10.27
N ASP A 11 8.65 5.54 9.77
CA ASP A 11 8.58 5.01 8.40
C ASP A 11 7.65 3.80 8.25
N LYS A 12 6.79 3.55 9.24
CA LYS A 12 5.88 2.39 9.25
C LYS A 12 4.43 2.85 9.14
N PHE A 13 3.71 2.24 8.21
CA PHE A 13 2.26 2.33 8.14
C PHE A 13 1.66 1.38 9.18
N ILE A 14 0.95 1.91 10.18
CA ILE A 14 0.56 1.15 11.38
C ILE A 14 -0.94 0.87 11.49
N LEU A 15 -1.78 1.78 10.98
CA LEU A 15 -3.22 1.72 11.17
C LEU A 15 -3.91 2.42 10.00
N PHE A 16 -5.04 1.89 9.58
CA PHE A 16 -5.97 2.53 8.67
C PHE A 16 -7.34 2.56 9.33
N LEU A 17 -8.01 3.70 9.34
CA LEU A 17 -9.37 3.86 9.83
C LEU A 17 -10.27 4.15 8.63
N SER A 18 -11.40 3.46 8.54
CA SER A 18 -12.38 3.67 7.47
C SER A 18 -13.78 3.74 8.06
N GLU A 19 -14.49 4.82 7.75
CA GLU A 19 -15.81 5.12 8.31
C GLU A 19 -16.95 4.93 7.30
N ASP A 20 -16.66 4.88 5.99
CA ASP A 20 -17.67 5.15 4.96
C ASP A 20 -18.07 3.92 4.13
N SER A 21 -18.02 2.72 4.72
CA SER A 21 -18.18 1.48 3.97
C SER A 21 -19.56 0.85 4.06
N LYS A 22 -20.45 1.19 3.11
CA LYS A 22 -21.75 0.53 2.95
C LYS A 22 -21.70 -0.81 2.20
N THR A 23 -20.51 -1.38 1.97
CA THR A 23 -20.35 -2.60 1.18
C THR A 23 -20.36 -3.83 2.08
N THR A 24 -21.40 -4.66 1.95
CA THR A 24 -21.51 -5.98 2.60
C THR A 24 -21.19 -7.13 1.64
N LEU A 25 -21.18 -6.85 0.32
CA LEU A 25 -20.99 -7.84 -0.72
C LEU A 25 -19.57 -7.77 -1.30
N HIS A 26 -18.85 -8.90 -1.26
CA HIS A 26 -17.54 -9.02 -1.91
C HIS A 26 -17.41 -10.36 -2.63
N LYS A 27 -17.08 -10.31 -3.93
CA LYS A 27 -16.92 -11.51 -4.78
C LYS A 27 -18.13 -12.46 -4.76
N GLY A 28 -19.34 -11.91 -4.66
CA GLY A 28 -20.58 -12.69 -4.60
C GLY A 28 -20.86 -13.34 -3.23
N ILE A 29 -20.02 -13.11 -2.22
CA ILE A 29 -20.27 -13.52 -0.84
C ILE A 29 -20.83 -12.32 -0.08
N ASN A 30 -21.95 -12.54 0.61
CA ASN A 30 -22.57 -11.54 1.48
C ASN A 30 -22.08 -11.75 2.92
N TYR A 31 -21.55 -10.69 3.53
CA TYR A 31 -21.09 -10.70 4.90
C TYR A 31 -22.13 -10.05 5.81
N PRO A 32 -22.32 -10.54 7.05
CA PRO A 32 -23.31 -9.98 7.97
C PRO A 32 -22.90 -8.62 8.55
N PHE A 33 -21.69 -8.14 8.25
CA PHE A 33 -21.12 -6.88 8.72
C PHE A 33 -20.58 -6.05 7.55
N GLN A 34 -20.37 -4.77 7.80
CA GLN A 34 -19.78 -3.84 6.84
C GLN A 34 -18.28 -4.09 6.65
N LEU A 35 -17.89 -4.54 5.46
CA LEU A 35 -16.55 -5.06 5.18
C LEU A 35 -15.41 -4.08 5.44
N PHE A 36 -15.63 -2.80 5.14
CA PHE A 36 -14.60 -1.77 5.30
C PHE A 36 -14.96 -0.72 6.36
N TYR A 37 -15.80 -1.05 7.35
CA TYR A 37 -16.17 -0.14 8.43
C TYR A 37 -15.48 -0.54 9.72
N GLY A 38 -14.43 0.20 10.11
CA GLY A 38 -13.62 -0.11 11.27
C GLY A 38 -12.15 0.24 11.12
N VAL A 39 -11.32 -0.46 11.90
CA VAL A 39 -9.88 -0.24 11.99
C VAL A 39 -9.13 -1.42 11.39
N PHE A 40 -8.10 -1.12 10.60
CA PHE A 40 -7.26 -2.11 9.95
C PHE A 40 -5.82 -1.94 10.40
N PHE A 41 -5.18 -3.06 10.70
CA PHE A 41 -3.79 -3.16 11.10
C PHE A 41 -3.03 -3.88 9.99
N PRO A 42 -2.25 -3.16 9.17
CA PRO A 42 -1.35 -3.76 8.21
C PRO A 42 -0.22 -4.51 8.94
N ILE A 43 -0.12 -5.82 8.73
CA ILE A 43 0.89 -6.68 9.36
C ILE A 43 1.73 -7.36 8.29
N VAL A 44 3.02 -7.52 8.55
CA VAL A 44 3.90 -8.32 7.70
C VAL A 44 3.47 -9.79 7.77
N LYS A 45 3.26 -10.44 6.62
CA LYS A 45 2.79 -11.84 6.51
C LYS A 45 3.51 -12.83 7.44
N LEU A 46 4.82 -12.69 7.62
CA LEU A 46 5.64 -13.53 8.51
C LEU A 46 5.25 -13.42 10.00
N LYS A 47 4.76 -12.26 10.41
CA LYS A 47 4.41 -11.94 11.81
C LYS A 47 2.92 -12.10 12.10
N HIS A 48 2.12 -12.33 11.06
CA HIS A 48 0.67 -12.37 11.12
C HIS A 48 0.14 -13.39 12.14
N ASN A 49 0.65 -14.63 12.08
CA ASN A 49 0.25 -15.69 13.01
C ASN A 49 0.59 -15.35 14.47
N ALA A 50 1.73 -14.68 14.71
CA ALA A 50 2.12 -14.26 16.06
C ALA A 50 1.20 -13.16 16.61
N VAL A 51 0.73 -12.26 15.74
CA VAL A 51 -0.22 -11.21 16.12
C VAL A 51 -1.59 -11.82 16.42
N ILE A 52 -2.10 -12.70 15.57
CA ILE A 52 -3.37 -13.41 15.79
C ILE A 52 -3.32 -14.23 17.09
N ALA A 53 -2.21 -14.92 17.36
CA ALA A 53 -2.04 -15.68 18.60
C ALA A 53 -2.06 -14.79 19.85
N LYS A 54 -1.56 -13.55 19.76
CA LYS A 54 -1.54 -12.60 20.87
C LYS A 54 -2.88 -11.85 21.03
N PHE A 55 -3.55 -11.55 19.93
CA PHE A 55 -4.79 -10.77 19.89
C PHE A 55 -5.85 -11.59 19.16
N GLN A 56 -6.55 -12.45 19.89
CA GLN A 56 -7.53 -13.38 19.32
C GLN A 56 -8.77 -12.68 18.75
N PHE A 57 -9.05 -11.45 19.19
CA PHE A 57 -10.13 -10.61 18.67
C PHE A 57 -9.80 -9.98 17.30
N LEU A 58 -8.54 -10.03 16.86
CA LEU A 58 -8.17 -9.53 15.54
C LEU A 58 -8.54 -10.55 14.47
N GLU A 59 -9.40 -10.14 13.55
CA GLU A 59 -9.85 -10.98 12.45
C GLU A 59 -9.08 -10.70 11.17
N ASN A 60 -9.05 -11.69 10.27
CA ASN A 60 -8.47 -11.51 8.94
C ASN A 60 -9.42 -10.75 8.04
N HIS A 61 -8.92 -9.69 7.41
CA HIS A 61 -9.74 -8.94 6.48
C HIS A 61 -10.08 -9.78 5.23
N PRO A 62 -11.35 -9.93 4.85
CA PRO A 62 -11.80 -10.83 3.78
C PRO A 62 -11.23 -10.49 2.41
N VAL A 63 -10.95 -9.21 2.15
CA VAL A 63 -10.35 -8.75 0.88
C VAL A 63 -8.83 -8.77 0.92
N LYS A 64 -8.23 -8.47 2.08
CA LYS A 64 -6.79 -8.26 2.25
C LYS A 64 -6.28 -9.14 3.38
N LYS A 65 -5.87 -10.36 3.05
CA LYS A 65 -5.44 -11.37 4.03
C LYS A 65 -4.21 -11.00 4.85
N GLU A 66 -3.51 -9.93 4.50
CA GLU A 66 -2.34 -9.41 5.23
C GLU A 66 -2.73 -8.32 6.23
N TRP A 67 -4.00 -7.92 6.23
CA TRP A 67 -4.54 -6.89 7.10
C TRP A 67 -5.44 -7.56 8.11
N LEU A 68 -5.13 -7.32 9.38
CA LEU A 68 -6.03 -7.64 10.47
C LEU A 68 -7.02 -6.50 10.62
N TYR A 69 -8.24 -6.77 11.06
CA TYR A 69 -9.24 -5.72 11.24
C TYR A 69 -10.10 -5.95 12.48
N ILE A 70 -10.65 -4.85 12.98
CA ILE A 70 -11.68 -4.83 14.02
C ILE A 70 -12.88 -4.07 13.44
N PRO A 71 -14.06 -4.72 13.33
CA PRO A 71 -15.28 -4.05 12.91
C PRO A 71 -15.68 -2.95 13.90
N ALA A 72 -16.12 -1.79 13.40
CA ALA A 72 -16.63 -0.72 14.26
C ALA A 72 -17.95 -1.08 14.97
N GLU A 73 -18.67 -2.10 14.48
CA GLU A 73 -19.88 -2.63 15.11
C GLU A 73 -19.59 -3.51 16.34
N ASN A 74 -18.31 -3.83 16.62
CA ASN A 74 -17.95 -4.66 17.77
C ASN A 74 -18.18 -3.90 19.09
N GLU A 75 -18.76 -4.55 20.10
CA GLU A 75 -19.12 -3.93 21.38
C GLU A 75 -17.89 -3.41 22.14
N ASN A 76 -16.78 -4.16 22.07
CA ASN A 76 -15.52 -3.81 22.74
C ASN A 76 -14.54 -3.05 21.83
N PHE A 77 -15.03 -2.46 20.74
CA PHE A 77 -14.19 -1.86 19.70
C PHE A 77 -13.13 -0.89 20.25
N GLU A 78 -13.54 0.07 21.09
CA GLU A 78 -12.61 1.07 21.60
C GLU A 78 -11.51 0.47 22.48
N ASP A 79 -11.88 -0.48 23.34
CA ASP A 79 -10.95 -1.08 24.30
C ASP A 79 -9.95 -2.02 23.61
N GLU A 80 -10.42 -2.79 22.63
CA GLU A 80 -9.58 -3.62 21.78
C GLU A 80 -8.59 -2.78 20.96
N VAL A 81 -9.07 -1.69 20.35
CA VAL A 81 -8.22 -0.75 19.60
C VAL A 81 -7.19 -0.10 20.53
N ARG A 82 -7.58 0.33 21.74
CA ARG A 82 -6.66 0.89 22.75
C ARG A 82 -5.58 -0.11 23.15
N LEU A 83 -5.91 -1.38 23.33
CA LEU A 83 -4.95 -2.43 23.66
C LEU A 83 -3.90 -2.62 22.55
N VAL A 84 -4.35 -2.67 21.30
CA VAL A 84 -3.43 -2.79 20.15
C VAL A 84 -2.56 -1.53 20.03
N LEU A 85 -3.15 -0.34 20.11
CA LEU A 85 -2.43 0.92 20.01
C LEU A 85 -1.37 1.09 21.10
N ARG A 86 -1.64 0.64 22.34
CA ARG A 86 -0.65 0.65 23.41
C ARG A 86 0.61 -0.13 23.04
N GLU A 87 0.45 -1.27 22.38
CA GLU A 87 1.57 -2.10 21.91
C GLU A 87 2.27 -1.50 20.70
N VAL A 88 1.54 -0.86 19.79
CA VAL A 88 2.11 -0.11 18.66
C VAL A 88 2.97 1.05 19.17
N LEU A 89 2.48 1.83 20.14
CA LEU A 89 3.20 2.97 20.73
C LEU A 89 4.47 2.54 21.47
N ARG A 90 4.50 1.33 22.02
CA ARG A 90 5.71 0.69 22.58
C ARG A 90 6.73 0.26 21.50
N LYS A 91 6.52 0.64 20.24
CA LYS A 91 7.36 0.30 19.09
C LYS A 91 7.51 -1.21 18.88
N ASN A 92 6.47 -1.98 19.20
CA ASN A 92 6.49 -3.43 19.03
C ASN A 92 6.76 -3.77 17.54
N PRO A 93 7.80 -4.57 17.23
CA PRO A 93 8.18 -4.88 15.85
C PRO A 93 7.14 -5.72 15.11
N LEU A 94 6.14 -6.28 15.80
CA LEU A 94 5.05 -7.05 15.20
C LEU A 94 4.12 -6.20 14.33
N PHE A 95 3.98 -4.92 14.66
CA PHE A 95 3.04 -4.03 14.00
C PHE A 95 3.70 -3.12 12.97
N GLY A 96 2.91 -2.86 11.92
CA GLY A 96 3.22 -1.94 10.86
C GLY A 96 4.02 -2.56 9.73
N ILE A 97 3.79 -2.01 8.54
CA ILE A 97 4.52 -2.36 7.32
C ILE A 97 5.46 -1.20 7.00
N PRO A 98 6.77 -1.46 6.75
CA PRO A 98 7.68 -0.42 6.31
C PRO A 98 7.18 0.14 4.99
N VAL A 99 6.96 1.45 4.95
CA VAL A 99 6.66 2.14 3.70
C VAL A 99 7.95 2.16 2.91
N LYS A 100 7.99 1.46 1.77
CA LYS A 100 9.11 1.58 0.87
C LYS A 100 9.08 3.01 0.33
N GLU A 101 10.06 3.83 0.70
CA GLU A 101 10.28 5.13 0.07
C GLU A 101 10.30 4.92 -1.44
N THR A 102 9.52 5.72 -2.16
CA THR A 102 9.57 5.66 -3.61
C THR A 102 10.93 6.15 -4.09
N ALA A 103 11.43 5.61 -5.21
CA ALA A 103 12.70 6.07 -5.78
C ALA A 103 12.71 7.58 -6.07
N ALA A 104 11.54 8.20 -6.23
CA ALA A 104 11.37 9.63 -6.38
C ALA A 104 11.63 10.39 -5.06
N GLU A 105 11.09 9.92 -3.94
CA GLU A 105 11.34 10.51 -2.60
C GLU A 105 12.79 10.33 -2.17
N LYS A 106 13.37 9.15 -2.41
CA LYS A 106 14.79 8.91 -2.12
C LYS A 106 15.70 9.88 -2.89
N ARG A 107 15.42 10.09 -4.19
CA ARG A 107 16.13 11.08 -5.01
C ARG A 107 15.90 12.51 -4.53
N ALA A 108 14.69 12.86 -4.09
CA ALA A 108 14.40 14.20 -3.58
C ALA A 108 15.20 14.51 -2.30
N ARG A 109 15.41 13.51 -1.44
CA ARG A 109 16.24 13.62 -0.23
C ARG A 109 17.73 13.74 -0.57
N GLU A 110 18.25 12.89 -1.46
CA GLU A 110 19.65 12.95 -1.89
C GLU A 110 20.00 14.30 -2.58
N ASN A 111 19.06 14.90 -3.32
CA ASN A 111 19.28 16.22 -3.93
C ASN A 111 19.20 17.39 -2.94
N ALA A 112 18.59 17.21 -1.76
CA ALA A 112 18.54 18.24 -0.73
C ALA A 112 19.87 18.40 0.02
N ASP A 113 20.64 17.31 0.12
CA ASP A 113 21.93 17.28 0.82
C ASP A 113 23.12 17.70 -0.08
N GLU A 114 22.93 17.83 -1.40
CA GLU A 114 24.00 18.17 -2.35
C GLU A 114 24.30 19.69 -2.50
N ILE A 115 23.59 20.59 -1.83
CA ILE A 115 23.79 22.05 -1.99
C ILE A 115 24.16 22.75 -0.67
N ILE A 116 25.18 22.27 0.04
CA ILE A 116 25.96 23.13 0.95
C ILE A 116 27.44 22.78 0.80
N ASP A 117 28.14 23.53 -0.06
CA ASP A 117 29.60 23.50 -0.13
C ASP A 117 30.18 24.20 1.09
N THR A 118 30.46 23.42 2.15
CA THR A 118 31.04 23.90 3.41
C THR A 118 32.51 24.29 3.31
N ARG A 119 33.16 24.13 2.15
CA ARG A 119 34.58 24.47 1.95
C ARG A 119 34.81 25.95 1.64
N LYS A 120 33.74 26.71 1.41
CA LYS A 120 33.79 28.17 1.28
C LYS A 120 32.93 28.80 2.37
N PRO A 121 33.51 29.40 3.43
CA PRO A 121 32.73 30.21 4.35
C PRO A 121 32.19 31.42 3.58
N SER A 122 30.90 31.36 3.25
CA SER A 122 30.20 32.43 2.53
C SER A 122 29.97 33.61 3.48
N LEU A 123 30.94 34.53 3.54
CA LEU A 123 30.79 35.81 4.25
C LEU A 123 30.19 36.92 3.37
N PHE A 124 30.04 36.72 2.06
CA PHE A 124 29.46 37.72 1.14
C PHE A 124 28.71 37.05 -0.01
N ASN A 125 27.39 36.95 0.11
CA ASN A 125 26.51 36.63 -1.02
C ASN A 125 26.24 37.91 -1.82
N THR A 126 27.10 38.21 -2.79
CA THR A 126 26.84 39.19 -3.86
C THR A 126 27.09 38.53 -5.20
N ASP A 127 26.19 37.63 -5.60
CA ASP A 127 26.05 37.27 -7.01
C ASP A 127 24.59 36.97 -7.33
N ALA A 128 24.09 37.62 -8.38
CA ALA A 128 22.71 37.57 -8.84
C ALA A 128 22.29 36.15 -9.28
N PRO A 129 21.00 35.78 -9.16
CA PRO A 129 20.53 34.44 -9.49
C PRO A 129 20.67 34.19 -11.00
N LYS A 130 21.56 33.27 -11.38
CA LYS A 130 21.61 32.73 -12.75
C LYS A 130 20.31 31.99 -13.05
N GLN A 131 19.49 32.57 -13.93
CA GLN A 131 18.33 31.91 -14.52
C GLN A 131 18.78 30.63 -15.24
N LYS A 132 18.17 29.48 -14.89
CA LYS A 132 18.38 28.22 -15.59
C LYS A 132 17.81 28.33 -17.03
N PRO A 133 18.52 27.86 -18.06
CA PRO A 133 18.03 27.89 -19.44
C PRO A 133 16.81 26.96 -19.60
N GLN A 134 15.76 27.48 -20.24
CA GLN A 134 14.56 26.72 -20.60
C GLN A 134 14.89 25.59 -21.60
N PRO A 135 14.23 24.42 -21.51
CA PRO A 135 14.41 23.34 -22.47
C PRO A 135 13.73 23.69 -23.81
N LYS A 136 14.50 23.64 -24.90
CA LYS A 136 14.01 23.81 -26.29
C LYS A 136 13.01 22.70 -26.67
N PRO A 137 11.97 22.99 -27.49
CA PRO A 137 11.06 21.97 -28.00
C PRO A 137 11.77 21.07 -29.02
N LYS A 138 11.60 19.74 -28.88
CA LYS A 138 12.14 18.74 -29.80
C LYS A 138 11.37 18.75 -31.13
N PRO A 139 12.04 18.67 -32.30
CA PRO A 139 11.38 18.55 -33.59
C PRO A 139 10.80 17.14 -33.79
N ALA A 140 9.69 17.08 -34.52
CA ALA A 140 8.99 15.86 -34.90
C ALA A 140 9.83 15.02 -35.88
N ALA A 141 9.96 13.71 -35.61
CA ALA A 141 10.50 12.74 -36.55
C ALA A 141 9.66 11.45 -36.54
N LYS A 142 9.24 11.05 -37.75
CA LYS A 142 8.49 9.84 -38.13
C LYS A 142 9.40 8.60 -38.14
N SER A 143 8.88 7.44 -37.71
CA SER A 143 9.14 6.08 -38.25
C SER A 143 8.47 4.98 -37.39
N LYS A 144 7.32 4.39 -37.79
CA LYS A 144 7.10 3.00 -38.30
C LYS A 144 7.90 1.88 -37.57
N ALA A 145 7.29 1.07 -36.68
CA ALA A 145 6.65 -0.28 -36.87
C ALA A 145 7.64 -1.46 -36.61
N PRO A 146 7.26 -2.76 -36.42
CA PRO A 146 6.06 -3.42 -35.85
C PRO A 146 6.44 -4.48 -34.75
N GLY A 147 5.47 -5.12 -34.07
CA GLY A 147 5.77 -6.32 -33.25
C GLY A 147 4.82 -6.65 -32.09
N LYS A 148 3.50 -6.60 -32.31
CA LYS A 148 2.54 -7.21 -31.38
C LYS A 148 2.68 -8.74 -31.44
N LYS A 149 3.12 -9.36 -30.35
CA LYS A 149 2.99 -10.81 -30.16
C LYS A 149 1.48 -11.16 -30.09
N PRO A 150 1.00 -12.19 -30.81
CA PRO A 150 -0.40 -12.56 -30.78
C PRO A 150 -0.77 -13.09 -29.39
N LYS A 151 -1.91 -12.64 -28.86
CA LYS A 151 -2.60 -13.29 -27.74
C LYS A 151 -3.16 -14.62 -28.27
N GLU A 152 -2.36 -15.66 -28.18
CA GLU A 152 -2.75 -17.01 -28.56
C GLU A 152 -3.76 -17.56 -27.53
N ASN A 153 -5.04 -17.50 -27.92
CA ASN A 153 -6.16 -18.37 -27.57
C ASN A 153 -6.18 -19.05 -26.19
N GLN A 154 -6.26 -18.26 -25.12
CA GLN A 154 -6.72 -18.75 -23.79
C GLN A 154 -8.06 -19.49 -23.87
N LYS A 155 -8.91 -19.14 -24.84
CA LYS A 155 -10.20 -19.80 -25.04
C LYS A 155 -10.04 -21.26 -25.52
N ALA A 156 -9.08 -21.53 -26.39
CA ALA A 156 -8.79 -22.90 -26.86
C ALA A 156 -8.16 -23.77 -25.76
N ILE A 157 -7.33 -23.17 -24.89
CA ILE A 157 -6.74 -23.87 -23.74
C ILE A 157 -7.84 -24.28 -22.74
N ASN A 158 -8.81 -23.39 -22.48
CA ASN A 158 -9.91 -23.70 -21.56
C ASN A 158 -10.86 -24.76 -22.12
N GLU A 159 -11.12 -24.77 -23.43
CA GLU A 159 -11.92 -25.83 -24.07
C GLU A 159 -11.21 -27.19 -24.08
N LEU A 160 -9.89 -27.21 -24.28
CA LEU A 160 -9.09 -28.43 -24.20
C LEU A 160 -9.15 -29.05 -22.79
N LEU A 161 -9.00 -28.22 -21.74
CA LEU A 161 -9.08 -28.66 -20.34
C LEU A 161 -10.46 -29.22 -19.99
N LEU A 162 -11.52 -28.59 -20.50
CA LEU A 162 -12.90 -29.05 -20.27
C LEU A 162 -13.18 -30.41 -20.94
N ASN A 163 -12.62 -30.64 -22.14
CA ASN A 163 -12.76 -31.91 -22.85
C ASN A 163 -11.97 -33.05 -22.19
N ILE A 164 -10.82 -32.77 -21.59
CA ILE A 164 -10.06 -33.77 -20.81
C ILE A 164 -10.83 -34.17 -19.55
N ALA A 165 -11.44 -33.22 -18.86
CA ALA A 165 -12.24 -33.49 -17.66
C ALA A 165 -13.46 -34.36 -17.96
N LYS A 166 -14.11 -34.17 -19.11
CA LYS A 166 -15.29 -34.95 -19.53
C LYS A 166 -14.99 -36.39 -19.96
N ARG A 167 -13.75 -36.71 -20.33
CA ARG A 167 -13.33 -38.07 -20.73
C ARG A 167 -12.86 -38.95 -19.57
N ARG A 168 -12.78 -38.39 -18.34
CA ARG A 168 -12.34 -39.09 -17.12
C ARG A 168 -13.48 -39.52 -16.19
N ASN A 169 -14.72 -39.22 -16.57
CA ASN A 169 -15.95 -39.83 -16.02
C ASN A 169 -16.55 -40.76 -17.06
#